data_AF-A0A7S9D5C2-F1
#
_entry.id   AF-A0A7S9D5C2-F1
#
_cell.length_a   1.000
_cell.length_b   1.000
_cell.length_c   1.000
_cell.angle_alpha   90.00
_cell.angle_beta   90.00
_cell.angle_gamma   90.00
#
_symmetry.space_group_name_H-M   'P 1'
#
loop_
_entity.id
_entity.type
_entity.pdbx_description
1 polymer ?
#
loop_
_entity_poly.entity_id
_entity_poly.type
_entity_poly.pdbx_seq_one_letter_code
_entity_poly.pdbx_strand_id
1 'polypeptide(L)'
;MAASGLPANTSGLFVEPREDWLALHQEEIIDPARPIVDPHHHLWNRGHRYLIEEMADDIATGHNIIATVYVDCRSMYRADGPEAFRPVGEVEFANGVAAMSASGGYGKAAICAGIVSHVNLLLGDAAKPVLEAEIAAGNGRFRGIRHSSAWDQDPVVAGMYANRPKGLLQDPTFRKGFACLAPLGLGFDAWLFHPQIGELTELARAFPDTRIVLDHCGGPAGVGRFAGRREEVFAEWRASIREIAKCENVVVKLGGLAMCLLGYDFHLRERPPSSEELAAAWKPYVETCIEAFGPGRAMFESNFPPDKGQCSYQVIFNAFKRIAAPLSEAEKTALFSQTATDVYRLELSS
;
A
#
# COMPACT_ATOMS: atom_id res chain seq x y z
N MET A 1 -20.76 29.15 -18.55
CA MET A 1 -19.30 29.00 -18.41
C MET A 1 -18.91 29.41 -17.00
N ALA A 2 -18.95 28.46 -16.06
CA ALA A 2 -18.38 28.65 -14.73
C ALA A 2 -17.10 27.83 -14.72
N ALA A 3 -15.95 28.52 -14.64
CA ALA A 3 -14.67 27.87 -14.46
C ALA A 3 -14.67 27.19 -13.09
N SER A 4 -14.70 25.85 -13.07
CA SER A 4 -14.46 25.07 -11.87
C SER A 4 -12.99 25.21 -11.49
N GLY A 5 -12.72 26.00 -10.45
CA GLY A 5 -11.42 26.01 -9.79
C GLY A 5 -11.23 24.70 -9.04
N LEU A 6 -10.88 23.64 -9.75
CA LEU A 6 -10.38 22.41 -9.12
C LEU A 6 -8.94 22.69 -8.64
N PRO A 7 -8.60 22.36 -7.37
CA PRO A 7 -7.21 22.39 -6.95
C PRO A 7 -6.42 21.38 -7.79
N ALA A 8 -5.44 21.86 -8.53
CA ALA A 8 -4.48 21.01 -9.24
C ALA A 8 -3.54 20.37 -8.20
N ASN A 9 -3.55 19.04 -8.08
CA ASN A 9 -2.47 18.34 -7.38
C ASN A 9 -1.23 18.31 -8.30
N THR A 10 -0.10 18.75 -7.75
CA THR A 10 1.24 18.65 -8.33
C THR A 10 1.73 17.24 -8.68
N SER A 11 1.12 16.16 -8.17
CA SER A 11 1.63 14.78 -8.33
C SER A 11 0.87 13.89 -9.33
N GLY A 12 -0.40 14.20 -9.63
CA GLY A 12 -1.28 13.43 -10.53
C GLY A 12 -1.71 12.03 -10.05
N LEU A 13 -1.15 11.49 -8.97
CA LEU A 13 -1.35 10.09 -8.54
C LEU A 13 -2.47 9.90 -7.51
N PHE A 14 -2.76 10.92 -6.71
CA PHE A 14 -3.88 10.94 -5.75
C PHE A 14 -4.49 12.34 -5.74
N VAL A 15 -5.66 12.51 -5.13
CA VAL A 15 -6.35 13.80 -4.99
C VAL A 15 -6.28 14.24 -3.53
N GLU A 16 -6.14 15.54 -3.29
CA GLU A 16 -6.20 16.07 -1.93
C GLU A 16 -7.57 15.74 -1.31
N PRO A 17 -7.61 15.15 -0.11
CA PRO A 17 -8.87 14.87 0.58
C PRO A 17 -9.72 16.12 0.79
N ARG A 18 -11.04 15.99 0.57
CA ARG A 18 -12.04 17.02 0.83
C ARG A 18 -13.02 16.50 1.87
N GLU A 19 -12.83 16.87 3.13
CA GLU A 19 -13.62 16.37 4.25
C GLU A 19 -15.12 16.71 4.13
N ASP A 20 -15.44 17.90 3.63
CA ASP A 20 -16.82 18.35 3.38
C ASP A 20 -17.52 17.50 2.31
N TRP A 21 -16.81 17.14 1.24
CA TRP A 21 -17.30 16.25 0.20
C TRP A 21 -17.43 14.81 0.71
N LEU A 22 -16.43 14.28 1.41
CA LEU A 22 -16.45 12.93 2.00
C LEU A 22 -17.64 12.77 2.97
N ALA A 23 -17.97 13.80 3.74
CA ALA A 23 -19.09 13.79 4.68
C ALA A 23 -20.48 13.72 4.01
N LEU A 24 -20.58 13.95 2.69
CA LEU A 24 -21.85 13.85 1.95
C LEU A 24 -22.35 12.41 1.77
N HIS A 25 -21.56 11.40 2.12
CA HIS A 25 -22.00 10.00 2.13
C HIS A 25 -21.54 9.30 3.41
N GLN A 26 -22.49 8.66 4.07
CA GLN A 26 -22.25 7.73 5.17
C GLN A 26 -23.13 6.52 4.94
N GLU A 27 -22.67 5.36 5.39
CA GLU A 27 -23.37 4.09 5.23
C GLU A 27 -23.15 3.19 6.44
N GLU A 28 -24.05 2.24 6.66
CA GLU A 28 -23.91 1.31 7.78
C GLU A 28 -22.65 0.45 7.62
N ILE A 29 -21.94 0.21 8.73
CA ILE A 29 -20.77 -0.67 8.74
C ILE A 29 -21.22 -2.12 8.54
N ILE A 30 -20.79 -2.72 7.44
CA ILE A 30 -20.97 -4.14 7.19
C ILE A 30 -20.05 -4.91 8.13
N ASP A 31 -20.57 -5.94 8.82
CA ASP A 31 -19.80 -6.85 9.67
C ASP A 31 -18.81 -6.11 10.61
N PRO A 32 -19.30 -5.26 11.52
CA PRO A 32 -18.47 -4.34 12.29
C PRO A 32 -17.51 -5.04 13.25
N ALA A 33 -17.84 -6.27 13.67
CA ALA A 33 -17.02 -7.03 14.61
C ALA A 33 -15.79 -7.69 13.97
N ARG A 34 -15.77 -7.87 12.63
CA ARG A 34 -14.65 -8.53 11.94
C ARG A 34 -13.32 -7.84 12.23
N PRO A 35 -12.34 -8.54 12.81
CA PRO A 35 -11.00 -7.98 12.99
C PRO A 35 -10.34 -7.68 11.65
N ILE A 36 -9.73 -6.50 11.55
CA ILE A 36 -9.03 -6.04 10.36
C ILE A 36 -7.61 -5.60 10.74
N VAL A 37 -6.62 -6.13 10.03
CA VAL A 37 -5.28 -5.57 9.99
C VAL A 37 -5.18 -4.78 8.70
N ASP A 38 -4.95 -3.46 8.77
CA ASP A 38 -4.69 -2.65 7.58
C ASP A 38 -3.18 -2.66 7.27
N PRO A 39 -2.72 -3.44 6.27
CA PRO A 39 -1.30 -3.64 6.01
C PRO A 39 -0.64 -2.45 5.27
N HIS A 40 -1.36 -1.36 5.07
CA HIS A 40 -0.81 -0.22 4.35
C HIS A 40 -1.49 1.10 4.68
N HIS A 41 -0.79 1.90 5.47
CA HIS A 41 -1.06 3.32 5.60
C HIS A 41 0.24 4.11 5.56
N HIS A 42 0.09 5.41 5.40
CA HIS A 42 1.16 6.39 5.44
C HIS A 42 0.87 7.44 6.49
N LEU A 43 1.93 7.98 7.09
CA LEU A 43 1.87 9.13 7.99
C LEU A 43 2.89 10.16 7.54
N TRP A 44 2.44 11.39 7.33
CA TRP A 44 3.29 12.46 6.86
C TRP A 44 2.83 13.83 7.35
N ASN A 45 3.79 14.75 7.39
CA ASN A 45 3.56 16.16 7.62
C ASN A 45 4.12 16.98 6.46
N ARG A 46 3.45 16.91 5.31
CA ARG A 46 3.77 17.68 4.09
C ARG A 46 2.49 17.90 3.29
N GLY A 47 2.28 19.11 2.77
CA GLY A 47 1.00 19.47 2.14
C GLY A 47 -0.17 19.24 3.10
N HIS A 48 -1.09 18.33 2.75
CA HIS A 48 -2.14 17.84 3.65
C HIS A 48 -1.53 16.93 4.74
N ARG A 49 -1.55 17.38 6.00
CA ARG A 49 -1.09 16.62 7.15
C ARG A 49 -1.96 15.37 7.38
N TYR A 50 -1.32 14.24 7.64
CA TYR A 50 -2.00 13.02 8.07
C TYR A 50 -1.08 12.28 9.03
N LEU A 51 -1.32 12.45 10.32
CA LEU A 51 -0.57 11.84 11.42
C LEU A 51 -1.51 10.94 12.23
N ILE A 52 -1.11 10.54 13.43
CA ILE A 52 -1.86 9.61 14.25
C ILE A 52 -3.25 10.14 14.62
N GLU A 53 -3.44 11.46 14.76
CA GLU A 53 -4.75 12.05 15.04
C GLU A 53 -5.73 11.75 13.89
N GLU A 54 -5.36 12.08 12.64
CA GLU A 54 -6.22 11.81 11.48
C GLU A 54 -6.44 10.31 11.28
N MET A 55 -5.40 9.50 11.46
CA MET A 55 -5.53 8.05 11.34
C MET A 55 -6.47 7.47 12.41
N ALA A 56 -6.40 7.97 13.64
CA ALA A 56 -7.27 7.54 14.72
C ALA A 56 -8.74 7.89 14.44
N ASP A 57 -8.99 9.10 13.91
CA ASP A 57 -10.33 9.53 13.51
C ASP A 57 -10.89 8.64 12.38
N ASP A 58 -10.10 8.36 11.34
CA ASP A 58 -10.50 7.49 10.22
C ASP A 58 -10.70 6.03 10.65
N ILE A 59 -9.89 5.51 11.58
CA ILE A 59 -10.09 4.18 12.18
C ILE A 59 -11.37 4.14 13.04
N ALA A 60 -11.68 5.23 13.73
CA ALA A 60 -12.82 5.31 14.65
C ALA A 60 -14.20 5.36 13.95
N THR A 61 -14.25 5.28 12.61
CA THR A 61 -15.51 5.34 11.84
C THR A 61 -16.37 4.07 11.94
N GLY A 62 -15.94 3.06 12.71
CA GLY A 62 -16.79 1.95 13.15
C GLY A 62 -16.35 0.54 12.71
N HIS A 63 -15.33 0.42 11.87
CA HIS A 63 -14.70 -0.88 11.59
C HIS A 63 -13.80 -1.32 12.75
N ASN A 64 -13.76 -2.63 13.04
CA ASN A 64 -12.86 -3.20 14.04
C ASN A 64 -11.42 -3.36 13.49
N ILE A 65 -10.74 -2.22 13.30
CA ILE A 65 -9.31 -2.21 12.98
C ILE A 65 -8.52 -2.56 14.24
N ILE A 66 -7.80 -3.67 14.21
CA ILE A 66 -7.02 -4.16 15.36
C ILE A 66 -5.54 -3.77 15.26
N ALA A 67 -5.02 -3.59 14.04
CA ALA A 67 -3.63 -3.19 13.82
C ALA A 67 -3.43 -2.56 12.45
N THR A 68 -2.33 -1.82 12.29
CA THR A 68 -1.93 -1.27 10.99
C THR A 68 -0.44 -1.44 10.72
N VAL A 69 -0.05 -1.46 9.45
CA VAL A 69 1.35 -1.44 9.01
C VAL A 69 1.67 -0.11 8.34
N TYR A 70 2.69 0.57 8.84
CA TYR A 70 3.23 1.79 8.25
C TYR A 70 4.13 1.44 7.07
N VAL A 71 3.95 2.12 5.95
CA VAL A 71 4.74 1.91 4.74
C VAL A 71 5.45 3.20 4.34
N ASP A 72 6.70 3.07 3.90
CA ASP A 72 7.59 4.13 3.41
C ASP A 72 6.81 5.20 2.65
N CYS A 73 6.97 6.45 3.06
CA CYS A 73 6.49 7.57 2.28
C CYS A 73 7.50 8.72 2.26
N ARG A 74 8.77 8.46 2.61
CA ARG A 74 9.82 9.47 2.76
C ARG A 74 9.48 10.53 3.80
N SER A 75 8.87 10.13 4.91
CA SER A 75 8.50 11.00 6.02
C SER A 75 9.60 11.03 7.08
N MET A 76 9.82 12.20 7.69
CA MET A 76 10.70 12.36 8.86
C MET A 76 12.12 11.77 8.73
N TYR A 77 12.70 11.78 7.52
CA TYR A 77 14.12 11.43 7.35
C TYR A 77 14.98 12.34 8.22
N ARG A 78 16.08 11.78 8.77
CA ARG A 78 17.04 12.58 9.55
C ARG A 78 17.57 13.73 8.69
N ALA A 79 17.70 14.91 9.30
CA ALA A 79 18.14 16.12 8.60
C ALA A 79 19.64 16.08 8.27
N ASP A 80 20.42 15.38 9.08
CA ASP A 80 21.88 15.28 9.06
C ASP A 80 22.36 13.83 9.00
N GLY A 81 23.68 13.66 8.94
CA GLY A 81 24.34 12.36 8.78
C GLY A 81 24.42 11.88 7.32
N PRO A 82 25.01 10.68 7.10
CA PRO A 82 25.19 10.11 5.77
C PRO A 82 23.85 9.88 5.08
N GLU A 83 23.75 10.24 3.80
CA GLU A 83 22.50 10.18 3.03
C GLU A 83 21.81 8.81 3.08
N ALA A 84 22.60 7.73 2.97
CA ALA A 84 22.12 6.36 3.04
C ALA A 84 21.41 6.00 4.37
N PHE A 85 21.71 6.71 5.47
CA PHE A 85 21.19 6.45 6.81
C PHE A 85 20.11 7.43 7.25
N ARG A 86 19.76 8.41 6.42
CA ARG A 86 18.68 9.35 6.72
C ARG A 86 17.29 8.69 6.80
N PRO A 87 16.97 7.66 5.97
CA PRO A 87 15.69 6.95 6.07
C PRO A 87 15.41 6.31 7.44
N VAL A 88 16.44 6.02 8.24
CA VAL A 88 16.28 5.50 9.61
C VAL A 88 15.38 6.41 10.46
N GLY A 89 15.38 7.73 10.19
CA GLY A 89 14.49 8.68 10.87
C GLY A 89 12.99 8.41 10.64
N GLU A 90 12.63 7.84 9.49
CA GLU A 90 11.25 7.43 9.20
C GLU A 90 10.81 6.28 10.12
N VAL A 91 11.69 5.32 10.37
CA VAL A 91 11.43 4.22 11.31
C VAL A 91 11.34 4.71 12.74
N GLU A 92 12.25 5.62 13.16
CA GLU A 92 12.20 6.24 14.48
C GLU A 92 10.87 6.98 14.69
N PHE A 93 10.42 7.73 13.69
CA PHE A 93 9.13 8.41 13.70
C PHE A 93 7.96 7.44 13.79
N ALA A 94 7.88 6.43 12.91
CA ALA A 94 6.79 5.46 12.92
C ALA A 94 6.75 4.64 14.22
N ASN A 95 7.91 4.30 14.78
CA ASN A 95 8.00 3.63 16.08
C ASN A 95 7.58 4.56 17.24
N GLY A 96 7.86 5.86 17.16
CA GLY A 96 7.32 6.87 18.08
C GLY A 96 5.80 6.96 18.03
N VAL A 97 5.21 6.92 16.82
CA VAL A 97 3.76 6.83 16.63
C VAL A 97 3.20 5.53 17.23
N ALA A 98 3.87 4.40 17.01
CA ALA A 98 3.46 3.12 17.62
C ALA A 98 3.44 3.20 19.16
N ALA A 99 4.38 3.91 19.78
CA ALA A 99 4.40 4.15 21.22
C ALA A 99 3.22 5.06 21.67
N MET A 100 2.87 6.08 20.88
CA MET A 100 1.68 6.89 21.13
C MET A 100 0.41 6.04 21.08
N SER A 101 0.26 5.17 20.07
CA SER A 101 -0.86 4.24 19.94
C SER A 101 -0.96 3.30 21.16
N ALA A 102 0.17 2.74 21.61
CA ALA A 102 0.23 1.84 22.75
C ALA A 102 -0.17 2.46 24.10
N SER A 103 -0.23 3.80 24.20
CA SER A 103 -0.76 4.49 25.37
C SER A 103 -2.28 4.32 25.55
N GLY A 104 -2.99 3.90 24.49
CA GLY A 104 -4.45 3.81 24.45
C GLY A 104 -5.17 5.14 24.21
N GLY A 105 -4.43 6.26 24.12
CA GLY A 105 -5.01 7.59 23.88
C GLY A 105 -5.57 7.81 22.48
N TYR A 106 -5.25 6.93 21.52
CA TYR A 106 -5.63 7.03 20.11
C TYR A 106 -6.51 5.86 19.65
N GLY A 107 -7.25 5.27 20.59
CA GLY A 107 -8.11 4.10 20.34
C GLY A 107 -7.42 2.77 20.66
N LYS A 108 -8.09 1.68 20.30
CA LYS A 108 -7.67 0.30 20.65
C LYS A 108 -6.75 -0.35 19.63
N ALA A 109 -6.68 0.19 18.41
CA ALA A 109 -5.88 -0.38 17.33
C ALA A 109 -4.38 -0.26 17.68
N ALA A 110 -3.59 -1.27 17.34
CA ALA A 110 -2.14 -1.19 17.32
C ALA A 110 -1.67 -0.48 16.03
N ILE A 111 -1.69 0.86 16.02
CA ILE A 111 -1.22 1.65 14.89
C ILE A 111 0.30 1.48 14.76
N CYS A 112 0.79 1.30 13.52
CA CYS A 112 2.20 1.03 13.24
C CYS A 112 2.73 -0.24 13.93
N ALA A 113 1.92 -1.30 14.01
CA ALA A 113 2.34 -2.60 14.54
C ALA A 113 3.46 -3.25 13.73
N GLY A 114 3.52 -2.95 12.42
CA GLY A 114 4.65 -3.24 11.55
C GLY A 114 5.11 -1.97 10.84
N ILE A 115 6.41 -1.91 10.51
CA ILE A 115 7.04 -0.80 9.82
C ILE A 115 7.80 -1.33 8.59
N VAL A 116 7.48 -0.75 7.44
CA VAL A 116 8.19 -0.92 6.16
C VAL A 116 8.79 0.44 5.81
N SER A 117 10.11 0.58 5.75
CA SER A 117 10.78 1.86 5.43
C SER A 117 11.54 1.81 4.11
N HIS A 118 12.36 2.81 3.82
CA HIS A 118 13.19 2.84 2.63
C HIS A 118 14.64 2.50 2.92
N VAL A 119 15.23 1.61 2.10
CA VAL A 119 16.70 1.51 1.96
C VAL A 119 17.07 1.55 0.49
N ASN A 120 18.06 2.36 0.15
CA ASN A 120 18.59 2.42 -1.20
C ASN A 120 19.37 1.14 -1.55
N LEU A 121 18.70 0.17 -2.17
CA LEU A 121 19.32 -1.07 -2.61
C LEU A 121 20.38 -0.91 -3.72
N LEU A 122 20.50 0.26 -4.37
CA LEU A 122 21.61 0.56 -5.30
C LEU A 122 22.95 0.75 -4.57
N LEU A 123 22.98 0.68 -3.24
CA LEU A 123 24.21 0.55 -2.47
C LEU A 123 24.87 -0.83 -2.60
N GLY A 124 24.18 -1.83 -3.20
CA GLY A 124 24.67 -3.20 -3.27
C GLY A 124 24.90 -3.79 -1.88
N ASP A 125 26.05 -4.42 -1.66
CA ASP A 125 26.39 -5.02 -0.36
C ASP A 125 26.42 -3.99 0.80
N ALA A 126 26.62 -2.71 0.49
CA ALA A 126 26.59 -1.62 1.48
C ALA A 126 25.17 -1.26 1.95
N ALA A 127 24.12 -1.88 1.40
CA ALA A 127 22.76 -1.77 1.94
C ALA A 127 22.61 -2.47 3.30
N LYS A 128 23.38 -3.54 3.55
CA LYS A 128 23.31 -4.34 4.79
C LYS A 128 23.45 -3.52 6.09
N PRO A 129 24.50 -2.69 6.28
CA PRO A 129 24.61 -1.89 7.50
C PRO A 129 23.48 -0.85 7.67
N VAL A 130 22.86 -0.39 6.57
CA VAL A 130 21.67 0.47 6.65
C VAL A 130 20.48 -0.35 7.16
N LEU A 131 20.23 -1.52 6.59
CA LEU A 131 19.15 -2.43 7.03
C LEU A 131 19.30 -2.81 8.51
N GLU A 132 20.51 -3.06 9.00
CA GLU A 132 20.78 -3.31 10.42
C GLU A 132 20.43 -2.11 11.31
N ALA A 133 20.68 -0.88 10.83
CA ALA A 133 20.28 0.34 11.54
C ALA A 133 18.75 0.54 11.56
N GLU A 134 18.06 0.24 10.46
CA GLU A 134 16.59 0.26 10.40
C GLU A 134 15.98 -0.77 11.39
N ILE A 135 16.53 -1.98 11.46
CA ILE A 135 16.11 -3.02 12.42
C ILE A 135 16.26 -2.49 13.86
N ALA A 136 17.41 -1.91 14.19
CA ALA A 136 17.67 -1.37 15.52
C ALA A 136 16.68 -0.25 15.88
N ALA A 137 16.43 0.68 14.94
CA ALA A 137 15.49 1.79 15.14
C ALA A 137 14.03 1.32 15.30
N GLY A 138 13.63 0.26 14.59
CA GLY A 138 12.27 -0.25 14.62
C GLY A 138 11.90 -0.99 15.90
N ASN A 139 12.87 -1.32 16.76
CA ASN A 139 12.63 -1.91 18.09
C ASN A 139 11.63 -3.09 18.06
N GLY A 140 11.88 -4.05 17.17
CA GLY A 140 11.03 -5.23 16.98
C GLY A 140 9.86 -5.05 15.99
N ARG A 141 9.55 -3.82 15.55
CA ARG A 141 8.47 -3.53 14.58
C ARG A 141 8.92 -3.42 13.13
N PHE A 142 10.23 -3.37 12.85
CA PHE A 142 10.72 -3.29 11.48
C PHE A 142 10.57 -4.64 10.77
N ARG A 143 9.83 -4.67 9.65
CA ARG A 143 9.43 -5.92 8.96
C ARG A 143 9.96 -6.04 7.54
N GLY A 144 10.35 -4.94 6.93
CA GLY A 144 10.82 -4.93 5.55
C GLY A 144 11.09 -3.54 5.02
N ILE A 145 11.32 -3.45 3.72
CA ILE A 145 11.51 -2.17 3.03
C ILE A 145 10.62 -2.05 1.80
N ARG A 146 10.48 -0.81 1.34
CA ARG A 146 10.01 -0.46 0.02
C ARG A 146 11.08 0.37 -0.70
N HIS A 147 11.47 -0.09 -1.88
CA HIS A 147 12.23 0.73 -2.83
C HIS A 147 11.44 0.77 -4.12
N SER A 148 10.50 1.71 -4.19
CA SER A 148 9.54 1.74 -5.28
C SER A 148 10.24 1.89 -6.64
N SER A 149 9.90 0.98 -7.55
CA SER A 149 10.43 0.89 -8.91
C SER A 149 9.48 1.44 -9.97
N ALA A 150 8.35 2.02 -9.55
CA ALA A 150 7.32 2.54 -10.46
C ALA A 150 7.92 3.49 -11.51
N TRP A 151 7.73 3.12 -12.77
CA TRP A 151 8.29 3.81 -13.93
C TRP A 151 7.37 3.63 -15.14
N ASP A 152 7.17 4.70 -15.91
CA ASP A 152 6.61 4.65 -17.26
C ASP A 152 7.27 5.73 -18.12
N GLN A 153 7.28 5.54 -19.44
CA GLN A 153 7.76 6.55 -20.38
C GLN A 153 6.80 7.73 -20.52
N ASP A 154 5.51 7.52 -20.27
CA ASP A 154 4.50 8.56 -20.29
C ASP A 154 4.54 9.34 -18.96
N PRO A 155 4.87 10.64 -18.97
CA PRO A 155 4.94 11.45 -17.76
C PRO A 155 3.60 11.56 -17.01
N VAL A 156 2.46 11.38 -17.68
CA VAL A 156 1.14 11.36 -17.04
C VAL A 156 0.97 10.12 -16.17
N VAL A 157 1.49 8.98 -16.63
CA VAL A 157 1.49 7.73 -15.84
C VAL A 157 2.56 7.79 -14.75
N ALA A 158 3.78 8.23 -15.11
CA ALA A 158 4.90 8.28 -14.19
C ALA A 158 4.66 9.26 -13.03
N GLY A 159 4.03 10.41 -13.29
CA GLY A 159 3.70 11.41 -12.27
C GLY A 159 4.92 11.79 -11.43
N MET A 160 4.78 11.71 -10.10
CA MET A 160 5.88 12.01 -9.16
C MET A 160 7.09 11.06 -9.26
N TYR A 161 6.98 9.97 -10.04
CA TYR A 161 8.01 8.96 -10.21
C TYR A 161 8.82 9.12 -11.51
N ALA A 162 8.61 10.19 -12.26
CA ALA A 162 9.27 10.44 -13.55
C ALA A 162 10.82 10.40 -13.51
N ASN A 163 11.42 10.65 -12.34
CA ASN A 163 12.89 10.63 -12.15
C ASN A 163 13.45 9.26 -11.76
N ARG A 164 12.63 8.22 -11.66
CA ARG A 164 13.11 6.86 -11.34
C ARG A 164 13.71 6.18 -12.56
N PRO A 165 14.72 5.32 -12.39
CA PRO A 165 15.32 4.59 -13.50
C PRO A 165 14.40 3.48 -14.00
N LYS A 166 14.36 3.31 -15.34
CA LYS A 166 13.77 2.13 -15.97
C LYS A 166 14.58 0.87 -15.60
N GLY A 167 13.90 -0.25 -15.36
CA GLY A 167 14.56 -1.55 -15.16
C GLY A 167 15.27 -1.69 -13.81
N LEU A 168 14.87 -0.92 -12.80
CA LEU A 168 15.50 -0.93 -11.47
C LEU A 168 15.59 -2.33 -10.85
N LEU A 169 14.56 -3.16 -11.01
CA LEU A 169 14.52 -4.52 -10.44
C LEU A 169 15.44 -5.52 -11.17
N GLN A 170 15.91 -5.15 -12.36
CA GLN A 170 16.86 -5.93 -13.16
C GLN A 170 18.32 -5.51 -12.93
N ASP A 171 18.55 -4.35 -12.32
CA ASP A 171 19.88 -3.83 -12.07
C ASP A 171 20.69 -4.77 -11.16
N PRO A 172 21.91 -5.18 -11.56
CA PRO A 172 22.70 -6.14 -10.79
C PRO A 172 23.15 -5.58 -9.43
N THR A 173 23.33 -4.27 -9.30
CA THR A 173 23.67 -3.61 -8.04
C THR A 173 22.46 -3.60 -7.11
N PHE A 174 21.27 -3.27 -7.63
CA PHE A 174 20.01 -3.39 -6.89
C PHE A 174 19.82 -4.81 -6.37
N ARG A 175 20.04 -5.83 -7.21
CA ARG A 175 19.90 -7.24 -6.85
C ARG A 175 20.91 -7.69 -5.77
N LYS A 176 22.12 -7.12 -5.74
CA LYS A 176 23.07 -7.33 -4.62
C LYS A 176 22.53 -6.76 -3.31
N GLY A 177 21.97 -5.55 -3.34
CA GLY A 177 21.32 -4.98 -2.17
C GLY A 177 20.11 -5.80 -1.73
N PHE A 178 19.28 -6.23 -2.67
CA PHE A 178 18.10 -7.05 -2.42
C PHE A 178 18.46 -8.39 -1.74
N ALA A 179 19.58 -9.01 -2.14
CA ALA A 179 20.08 -10.23 -1.53
C ALA A 179 20.38 -10.11 -0.03
N CYS A 180 20.54 -8.89 0.50
CA CYS A 180 20.75 -8.65 1.93
C CYS A 180 19.47 -8.85 2.77
N LEU A 181 18.28 -8.88 2.17
CA LEU A 181 16.99 -8.90 2.90
C LEU A 181 16.72 -10.26 3.57
N ALA A 182 16.82 -11.37 2.82
CA ALA A 182 16.49 -12.69 3.35
C ALA A 182 17.35 -13.11 4.56
N PRO A 183 18.68 -12.90 4.58
CA PRO A 183 19.51 -13.22 5.76
C PRO A 183 19.13 -12.42 7.02
N LEU A 184 18.45 -11.28 6.86
CA LEU A 184 17.96 -10.44 7.96
C LEU A 184 16.47 -10.68 8.27
N GLY A 185 15.82 -11.62 7.57
CA GLY A 185 14.40 -11.91 7.74
C GLY A 185 13.48 -10.75 7.35
N LEU A 186 13.89 -9.91 6.41
CA LEU A 186 13.16 -8.72 5.95
C LEU A 186 12.36 -9.01 4.68
N GLY A 187 11.15 -8.42 4.58
CA GLY A 187 10.33 -8.44 3.39
C GLY A 187 10.60 -7.27 2.44
N PHE A 188 10.05 -7.36 1.23
CA PHE A 188 10.08 -6.29 0.23
C PHE A 188 8.67 -5.96 -0.28
N ASP A 189 8.19 -4.76 0.02
CA ASP A 189 6.95 -4.20 -0.53
C ASP A 189 7.27 -3.56 -1.90
N ALA A 190 6.65 -4.10 -2.95
CA ALA A 190 6.97 -3.82 -4.33
C ALA A 190 5.93 -2.88 -4.95
N TRP A 191 6.19 -1.58 -4.86
CA TRP A 191 5.40 -0.57 -5.55
C TRP A 191 5.91 -0.29 -6.97
N LEU A 192 5.14 -0.74 -7.98
CA LEU A 192 5.38 -0.65 -9.42
C LEU A 192 4.07 -0.46 -10.20
N PHE A 193 4.16 -0.22 -11.51
CA PHE A 193 3.00 -0.23 -12.41
C PHE A 193 2.88 -1.56 -13.15
N HIS A 194 1.67 -1.93 -13.56
CA HIS A 194 1.39 -3.23 -14.19
C HIS A 194 2.33 -3.67 -15.33
N PRO A 195 2.90 -2.80 -16.20
CA PRO A 195 3.83 -3.24 -17.24
C PRO A 195 5.13 -3.81 -16.67
N GLN A 196 5.45 -3.52 -15.40
CA GLN A 196 6.66 -3.95 -14.71
C GLN A 196 6.48 -5.23 -13.87
N ILE A 197 5.27 -5.83 -13.81
CA ILE A 197 5.04 -7.06 -13.04
C ILE A 197 5.96 -8.20 -13.52
N GLY A 198 6.30 -8.24 -14.81
CA GLY A 198 7.28 -9.17 -15.35
C GLY A 198 8.67 -9.03 -14.71
N GLU A 199 9.16 -7.79 -14.51
CA GLU A 199 10.45 -7.54 -13.84
C GLU A 199 10.45 -8.03 -12.39
N LEU A 200 9.33 -7.83 -11.67
CA LEU A 200 9.17 -8.34 -10.32
C LEU A 200 9.08 -9.87 -10.28
N THR A 201 8.47 -10.48 -11.29
CA THR A 201 8.39 -11.95 -11.42
C THR A 201 9.78 -12.56 -11.57
N GLU A 202 10.64 -11.96 -12.40
CA GLU A 202 12.05 -12.38 -12.52
C GLU A 202 12.80 -12.23 -11.20
N LEU A 203 12.59 -11.12 -10.49
CA LEU A 203 13.21 -10.89 -9.17
C LEU A 203 12.74 -11.95 -8.15
N ALA A 204 11.43 -12.21 -8.08
CA ALA A 204 10.87 -13.19 -7.16
C ALA A 204 11.43 -14.61 -7.38
N ARG A 205 11.63 -14.99 -8.65
CA ARG A 205 12.26 -16.28 -9.01
C ARG A 205 13.74 -16.35 -8.66
N ALA A 206 14.45 -15.23 -8.79
CA ALA A 206 15.87 -15.15 -8.45
C ALA A 206 16.12 -15.20 -6.93
N PHE A 207 15.15 -14.77 -6.12
CA PHE A 207 15.26 -14.68 -4.67
C PHE A 207 14.07 -15.37 -3.97
N PRO A 208 13.92 -16.70 -4.11
CA PRO A 208 12.78 -17.44 -3.57
C PRO A 208 12.65 -17.36 -2.05
N ASP A 209 13.75 -17.09 -1.33
CA ASP A 209 13.75 -16.97 0.14
C ASP A 209 13.32 -15.59 0.66
N THR A 210 13.15 -14.59 -0.23
CA THR A 210 12.68 -13.25 0.17
C THR A 210 11.18 -13.15 -0.01
N ARG A 211 10.46 -12.81 1.06
CA ARG A 211 9.03 -12.49 0.98
C ARG A 211 8.84 -11.17 0.23
N ILE A 212 8.07 -11.22 -0.85
CA ILE A 212 7.72 -10.05 -1.67
C ILE A 212 6.22 -9.79 -1.53
N VAL A 213 5.86 -8.54 -1.29
CA VAL A 213 4.47 -8.07 -1.26
C VAL A 213 4.24 -7.23 -2.52
N LEU A 214 3.35 -7.68 -3.41
CA LEU A 214 2.91 -6.91 -4.56
C LEU A 214 1.88 -5.87 -4.09
N ASP A 215 2.27 -4.60 -4.07
CA ASP A 215 1.40 -3.50 -3.62
C ASP A 215 0.27 -3.25 -4.64
N HIS A 216 -0.89 -2.85 -4.13
CA HIS A 216 -1.98 -2.22 -4.89
C HIS A 216 -2.45 -3.00 -6.13
N CYS A 217 -2.65 -4.31 -6.00
CA CYS A 217 -2.96 -5.22 -7.10
C CYS A 217 -1.95 -5.14 -8.27
N GLY A 218 -0.72 -4.70 -8.05
CA GLY A 218 0.28 -4.49 -9.09
C GLY A 218 0.07 -3.24 -9.96
N GLY A 219 -0.63 -2.23 -9.45
CA GLY A 219 -0.72 -0.90 -10.08
C GLY A 219 -1.30 -0.90 -11.51
N PRO A 220 -2.53 -1.40 -11.75
CA PRO A 220 -3.19 -1.30 -13.04
C PRO A 220 -3.45 0.17 -13.39
N ALA A 221 -2.71 0.71 -14.36
CA ALA A 221 -2.77 2.12 -14.72
C ALA A 221 -3.89 2.36 -15.74
N GLY A 222 -4.73 3.36 -15.50
CA GLY A 222 -5.83 3.79 -16.35
C GLY A 222 -5.74 5.25 -16.78
N VAL A 223 -4.57 5.87 -16.65
CA VAL A 223 -4.28 7.27 -17.02
C VAL A 223 -3.23 7.35 -18.15
N GLY A 224 -3.01 8.54 -18.70
CA GLY A 224 -2.05 8.76 -19.78
C GLY A 224 -2.33 7.87 -20.99
N ARG A 225 -1.31 7.19 -21.51
CA ARG A 225 -1.37 6.24 -22.65
C ARG A 225 -2.30 5.04 -22.44
N PHE A 226 -2.78 4.84 -21.20
CA PHE A 226 -3.74 3.80 -20.82
C PHE A 226 -5.18 4.32 -20.68
N ALA A 227 -5.39 5.63 -20.73
CA ALA A 227 -6.72 6.22 -20.64
C ALA A 227 -7.64 5.68 -21.76
N GLY A 228 -8.85 5.28 -21.40
CA GLY A 228 -9.83 4.70 -22.33
C GLY A 228 -9.53 3.27 -22.81
N ARG A 229 -8.47 2.62 -22.30
CA ARG A 229 -8.03 1.27 -22.72
C ARG A 229 -8.13 0.22 -21.62
N ARG A 230 -9.09 0.40 -20.70
CA ARG A 230 -9.21 -0.43 -19.48
C ARG A 230 -9.35 -1.93 -19.77
N GLU A 231 -10.08 -2.33 -20.80
CA GLU A 231 -10.23 -3.75 -21.16
C GLU A 231 -8.91 -4.39 -21.62
N GLU A 232 -8.14 -3.67 -22.44
CA GLU A 232 -6.82 -4.11 -22.93
C GLU A 232 -5.82 -4.20 -21.76
N VAL A 233 -5.73 -3.15 -20.95
CA VAL A 233 -4.90 -3.12 -19.74
C VAL A 233 -5.26 -4.25 -18.80
N PHE A 234 -6.55 -4.50 -18.58
CA PHE A 234 -7.01 -5.57 -17.71
C PHE A 234 -6.58 -6.95 -18.21
N ALA A 235 -6.63 -7.21 -19.52
CA ALA A 235 -6.21 -8.47 -20.10
C ALA A 235 -4.70 -8.72 -19.89
N GLU A 236 -3.86 -7.72 -20.16
CA GLU A 236 -2.40 -7.79 -19.96
C GLU A 236 -2.02 -7.94 -18.48
N TRP A 237 -2.65 -7.12 -17.63
CA TRP A 237 -2.48 -7.15 -16.18
C TRP A 237 -2.87 -8.52 -15.61
N ARG A 238 -4.02 -9.06 -16.00
CA ARG A 238 -4.52 -10.36 -15.53
C ARG A 238 -3.57 -11.50 -15.89
N ALA A 239 -3.00 -11.48 -17.10
CA ALA A 239 -2.00 -12.46 -17.50
C ALA A 239 -0.74 -12.36 -16.62
N SER A 240 -0.29 -11.14 -16.33
CA SER A 240 0.88 -10.88 -15.49
C SER A 240 0.65 -11.31 -14.04
N ILE A 241 -0.54 -11.04 -13.48
CA ILE A 241 -0.95 -11.49 -12.13
C ILE A 241 -0.93 -13.00 -11.99
N ARG A 242 -1.47 -13.72 -12.98
CA ARG A 242 -1.44 -15.19 -12.98
C ARG A 242 -0.04 -15.75 -13.06
N GLU A 243 0.87 -15.07 -13.76
CA GLU A 243 2.25 -15.51 -13.90
C GLU A 243 3.05 -15.29 -12.60
N ILE A 244 2.96 -14.10 -12.00
CA ILE A 244 3.66 -13.80 -10.75
C ILE A 244 3.11 -14.60 -9.56
N ALA A 245 1.81 -14.93 -9.56
CA ALA A 245 1.21 -15.74 -8.49
C ALA A 245 1.77 -17.17 -8.39
N LYS A 246 2.45 -17.66 -9.46
CA LYS A 246 3.20 -18.93 -9.44
C LYS A 246 4.45 -18.87 -8.55
N CYS A 247 4.93 -17.67 -8.19
CA CYS A 247 6.01 -17.49 -7.24
C CYS A 247 5.44 -17.58 -5.81
N GLU A 248 5.76 -18.65 -5.09
CA GLU A 248 5.22 -18.92 -3.74
C GLU A 248 5.63 -17.87 -2.70
N ASN A 249 6.75 -17.19 -2.93
CA ASN A 249 7.27 -16.11 -2.08
C ASN A 249 6.60 -14.76 -2.33
N VAL A 250 5.66 -14.65 -3.28
CA VAL A 250 4.89 -13.42 -3.55
C VAL A 250 3.51 -13.51 -2.92
N VAL A 251 3.13 -12.45 -2.21
CA VAL A 251 1.76 -12.17 -1.74
C VAL A 251 1.28 -10.87 -2.36
N VAL A 252 -0.02 -10.56 -2.30
CA VAL A 252 -0.61 -9.37 -2.93
C VAL A 252 -1.45 -8.57 -1.95
N LYS A 253 -1.35 -7.24 -2.04
CA LYS A 253 -2.26 -6.33 -1.37
C LYS A 253 -3.41 -5.93 -2.30
N LEU A 254 -4.63 -6.00 -1.78
CA LEU A 254 -5.91 -5.81 -2.48
C LEU A 254 -6.49 -4.42 -2.16
N GLY A 255 -5.77 -3.36 -2.51
CA GLY A 255 -6.20 -1.98 -2.30
C GLY A 255 -5.39 -1.01 -3.16
N GLY A 256 -5.30 0.25 -2.74
CA GLY A 256 -4.74 1.31 -3.58
C GLY A 256 -5.54 1.58 -4.87
N LEU A 257 -6.80 1.10 -4.90
CA LEU A 257 -7.66 1.15 -6.09
C LEU A 257 -8.44 2.48 -6.18
N ALA A 258 -8.35 3.31 -5.14
CA ALA A 258 -8.88 4.68 -5.13
C ALA A 258 -7.80 5.73 -5.45
N MET A 259 -6.58 5.32 -5.81
CA MET A 259 -5.62 6.24 -6.45
C MET A 259 -6.13 6.72 -7.81
N CYS A 260 -5.74 7.94 -8.21
CA CYS A 260 -6.06 8.46 -9.54
C CYS A 260 -5.40 7.63 -10.66
N LEU A 261 -4.32 6.91 -10.33
CA LEU A 261 -3.62 6.00 -11.24
C LEU A 261 -4.58 5.07 -12.02
N LEU A 262 -5.63 4.55 -11.39
CA LEU A 262 -6.56 3.59 -12.01
C LEU A 262 -7.51 4.25 -13.03
N GLY A 263 -7.50 5.57 -13.14
CA GLY A 263 -8.35 6.33 -14.05
C GLY A 263 -9.83 6.31 -13.64
N TYR A 264 -10.13 6.17 -12.35
CA TYR A 264 -11.46 6.46 -11.82
C TYR A 264 -11.58 7.96 -11.51
N ASP A 265 -12.77 8.50 -11.73
CA ASP A 265 -13.11 9.91 -11.60
C ASP A 265 -14.07 10.16 -10.43
N PHE A 266 -14.10 9.27 -9.42
CA PHE A 266 -15.02 9.38 -8.30
C PHE A 266 -14.95 10.76 -7.62
N HIS A 267 -13.73 11.29 -7.47
CA HIS A 267 -13.48 12.62 -6.92
C HIS A 267 -14.06 13.79 -7.74
N LEU A 268 -14.44 13.60 -9.00
CA LEU A 268 -15.06 14.66 -9.82
C LEU A 268 -16.58 14.73 -9.65
N ARG A 269 -17.18 13.77 -8.95
CA ARG A 269 -18.63 13.70 -8.74
C ARG A 269 -19.09 14.68 -7.67
N GLU A 270 -20.37 15.06 -7.73
CA GLU A 270 -21.00 15.92 -6.72
C GLU A 270 -21.01 15.28 -5.32
N ARG A 271 -21.03 13.95 -5.24
CA ARG A 271 -21.00 13.17 -3.99
C ARG A 271 -19.98 12.03 -4.08
N PRO A 272 -19.36 11.63 -2.96
CA PRO A 272 -18.49 10.46 -2.90
C PRO A 272 -19.25 9.17 -3.25
N PRO A 273 -18.54 8.18 -3.80
CA PRO A 273 -19.15 6.90 -4.18
C PRO A 273 -19.56 6.12 -2.93
N SER A 274 -20.60 5.30 -3.08
CA SER A 274 -20.95 4.27 -2.11
C SER A 274 -20.02 3.06 -2.20
N SER A 275 -20.02 2.21 -1.17
CA SER A 275 -19.24 0.96 -1.21
C SER A 275 -19.74 -0.02 -2.28
N GLU A 276 -20.99 0.08 -2.72
CA GLU A 276 -21.53 -0.75 -3.81
C GLU A 276 -20.90 -0.37 -5.16
N GLU A 277 -20.77 0.93 -5.42
CA GLU A 277 -20.13 1.44 -6.64
C GLU A 277 -18.64 1.08 -6.67
N LEU A 278 -17.95 1.25 -5.53
CA LEU A 278 -16.54 0.87 -5.42
C LEU A 278 -16.36 -0.64 -5.54
N ALA A 279 -17.18 -1.44 -4.86
CA ALA A 279 -17.12 -2.89 -4.98
C ALA A 279 -17.34 -3.34 -6.43
N ALA A 280 -18.32 -2.79 -7.14
CA ALA A 280 -18.55 -3.09 -8.54
C ALA A 280 -17.36 -2.72 -9.44
N ALA A 281 -16.75 -1.55 -9.19
CA ALA A 281 -15.59 -1.08 -9.95
C ALA A 281 -14.33 -1.94 -9.73
N TRP A 282 -14.10 -2.38 -8.49
CA TRP A 282 -12.86 -3.03 -8.07
C TRP A 282 -12.89 -4.55 -8.11
N LYS A 283 -14.09 -5.14 -8.06
CA LYS A 283 -14.32 -6.58 -8.07
C LYS A 283 -13.48 -7.34 -9.13
N PRO A 284 -13.39 -6.90 -10.40
CA PRO A 284 -12.60 -7.62 -11.40
C PRO A 284 -11.11 -7.77 -11.03
N TYR A 285 -10.52 -6.75 -10.41
CA TYR A 285 -9.12 -6.78 -9.99
C TYR A 285 -8.94 -7.62 -8.74
N VAL A 286 -9.80 -7.40 -7.74
CA VAL A 286 -9.73 -8.11 -6.46
C VAL A 286 -9.96 -9.61 -6.65
N GLU A 287 -11.00 -10.02 -7.37
CA GLU A 287 -11.29 -11.45 -7.62
C GLU A 287 -10.18 -12.11 -8.42
N THR A 288 -9.62 -11.44 -9.44
CA THR A 288 -8.50 -11.99 -10.22
C THR A 288 -7.28 -12.26 -9.33
N CYS A 289 -6.96 -11.37 -8.39
CA CYS A 289 -5.89 -11.57 -7.43
C CYS A 289 -6.21 -12.71 -6.46
N ILE A 290 -7.42 -12.76 -5.90
CA ILE A 290 -7.83 -13.83 -4.98
C ILE A 290 -7.80 -15.20 -5.68
N GLU A 291 -8.30 -15.30 -6.90
CA GLU A 291 -8.26 -16.52 -7.72
C GLU A 291 -6.82 -17.00 -7.99
N ALA A 292 -5.90 -16.07 -8.24
CA ALA A 292 -4.51 -16.40 -8.61
C ALA A 292 -3.65 -16.74 -7.38
N PHE A 293 -3.73 -15.96 -6.32
CA PHE A 293 -2.87 -16.08 -5.15
C PHE A 293 -3.45 -17.00 -4.06
N GLY A 294 -4.79 -17.04 -3.97
CA GLY A 294 -5.52 -17.63 -2.87
C GLY A 294 -5.63 -16.68 -1.66
N PRO A 295 -6.65 -16.84 -0.79
CA PRO A 295 -6.86 -15.99 0.38
C PRO A 295 -5.69 -15.95 1.36
N GLY A 296 -4.89 -17.03 1.46
CA GLY A 296 -3.70 -17.08 2.33
C GLY A 296 -2.52 -16.22 1.85
N ARG A 297 -2.56 -15.72 0.61
CA ARG A 297 -1.51 -14.87 0.01
C ARG A 297 -2.06 -13.55 -0.53
N ALA A 298 -3.26 -13.16 -0.11
CA ALA A 298 -3.86 -11.88 -0.45
C ALA A 298 -4.37 -11.17 0.82
N MET A 299 -4.31 -9.85 0.86
CA MET A 299 -4.74 -9.05 2.02
C MET A 299 -5.38 -7.73 1.59
N PHE A 300 -6.52 -7.36 2.16
CA PHE A 300 -7.13 -6.04 1.91
C PHE A 300 -6.32 -4.93 2.57
N GLU A 301 -6.24 -3.76 1.93
CA GLU A 301 -5.53 -2.60 2.45
C GLU A 301 -6.24 -1.29 2.14
N SER A 302 -6.04 -0.29 2.99
CA SER A 302 -6.64 1.03 2.77
C SER A 302 -5.81 1.88 1.79
N ASN A 303 -4.48 1.81 1.87
CA ASN A 303 -3.57 2.78 1.24
C ASN A 303 -3.90 4.23 1.64
N PHE A 304 -4.23 4.45 2.92
CA PHE A 304 -4.59 5.79 3.42
C PHE A 304 -3.35 6.62 3.79
N PRO A 305 -3.38 7.95 3.58
CA PRO A 305 -4.47 8.72 2.97
C PRO A 305 -4.42 8.90 1.43
N PRO A 306 -3.49 8.34 0.61
CA PRO A 306 -3.59 8.49 -0.86
C PRO A 306 -4.98 8.17 -1.45
N ASP A 307 -5.64 7.13 -0.96
CA ASP A 307 -6.97 6.72 -1.43
C ASP A 307 -8.10 7.62 -0.88
N LYS A 308 -7.85 8.40 0.19
CA LYS A 308 -8.83 9.27 0.86
C LYS A 308 -9.38 10.37 -0.06
N GLY A 309 -8.65 10.72 -1.12
CA GLY A 309 -9.12 11.66 -2.14
C GLY A 309 -10.32 11.18 -2.96
N GLN A 310 -10.60 9.87 -2.98
CA GLN A 310 -11.71 9.29 -3.76
C GLN A 310 -12.81 8.64 -2.92
N CYS A 311 -12.52 8.19 -1.70
CA CYS A 311 -13.51 7.60 -0.79
C CYS A 311 -13.05 7.66 0.67
N SER A 312 -14.00 7.54 1.62
CA SER A 312 -13.69 7.51 3.06
C SER A 312 -13.20 6.13 3.53
N TYR A 313 -12.55 6.11 4.70
CA TYR A 313 -12.04 4.88 5.31
C TYR A 313 -13.15 3.88 5.64
N GLN A 314 -14.33 4.38 6.03
CA GLN A 314 -15.54 3.59 6.17
C GLN A 314 -15.95 2.91 4.86
N VAL A 315 -16.01 3.68 3.77
CA VAL A 315 -16.54 3.19 2.49
C VAL A 315 -15.59 2.17 1.85
N ILE A 316 -14.27 2.37 1.95
CA ILE A 316 -13.28 1.46 1.34
C ILE A 316 -13.38 0.04 1.95
N PHE A 317 -13.46 -0.08 3.28
CA PHE A 317 -13.57 -1.39 3.92
C PHE A 317 -14.95 -2.02 3.76
N ASN A 318 -16.02 -1.24 3.69
CA ASN A 318 -17.32 -1.77 3.27
C ASN A 318 -17.27 -2.33 1.83
N ALA A 319 -16.56 -1.67 0.90
CA ALA A 319 -16.40 -2.18 -0.47
C ALA A 319 -15.69 -3.54 -0.49
N PHE A 320 -14.61 -3.68 0.29
CA PHE A 320 -13.92 -4.96 0.45
C PHE A 320 -14.81 -6.05 1.05
N LYS A 321 -15.62 -5.72 2.06
CA LYS A 321 -16.56 -6.67 2.68
C LYS A 321 -17.65 -7.13 1.70
N ARG A 322 -18.10 -6.25 0.81
CA ARG A 322 -19.02 -6.61 -0.28
C ARG A 322 -18.38 -7.56 -1.28
N ILE A 323 -17.13 -7.31 -1.67
CA ILE A 323 -16.40 -8.20 -2.59
C ILE A 323 -16.16 -9.57 -1.94
N ALA A 324 -15.84 -9.60 -0.65
CA ALA A 324 -15.58 -10.82 0.11
C ALA A 324 -16.85 -11.54 0.60
N ALA A 325 -18.04 -10.97 0.41
CA ALA A 325 -19.31 -11.53 0.87
C ALA A 325 -19.55 -13.02 0.50
N PRO A 326 -19.24 -13.50 -0.73
CA PRO A 326 -19.47 -14.89 -1.11
C PRO A 326 -18.44 -15.88 -0.54
N LEU A 327 -17.35 -15.40 0.08
CA LEU A 327 -16.28 -16.25 0.61
C LEU A 327 -16.66 -16.88 1.95
N SER A 328 -15.98 -17.96 2.32
CA SER A 328 -16.12 -18.57 3.65
C SER A 328 -15.53 -17.68 4.76
N GLU A 329 -15.92 -17.94 6.01
CA GLU A 329 -15.38 -17.18 7.16
C GLU A 329 -13.86 -17.33 7.34
N ALA A 330 -13.31 -18.51 7.01
CA ALA A 330 -11.87 -18.73 7.03
C ALA A 330 -11.14 -17.88 5.98
N GLU A 331 -11.69 -17.80 4.75
CA GLU A 331 -11.11 -16.99 3.68
C GLU A 331 -11.24 -15.49 3.97
N LYS A 332 -12.38 -15.05 4.52
CA LYS A 332 -12.52 -13.66 4.99
C LYS A 332 -11.50 -13.35 6.09
N THR A 333 -11.30 -14.26 7.04
CA THR A 333 -10.30 -14.08 8.12
C THR A 333 -8.88 -13.98 7.55
N ALA A 334 -8.55 -14.81 6.55
CA ALA A 334 -7.30 -14.72 5.80
C ALA A 334 -7.09 -13.32 5.21
N LEU A 335 -8.06 -12.85 4.42
CA LEU A 335 -7.97 -11.60 3.67
C LEU A 335 -7.98 -10.33 4.55
N PHE A 336 -8.72 -10.34 5.66
CA PHE A 336 -8.89 -9.14 6.49
C PHE A 336 -7.85 -9.01 7.61
N SER A 337 -7.25 -10.10 8.11
CA SER A 337 -6.35 -9.99 9.25
C SER A 337 -5.19 -10.99 9.26
N GLN A 338 -5.46 -12.28 9.01
CA GLN A 338 -4.47 -13.33 9.23
C GLN A 338 -3.30 -13.23 8.26
N THR A 339 -3.54 -13.04 6.96
CA THR A 339 -2.45 -12.99 5.97
C THR A 339 -1.52 -11.80 6.20
N ALA A 340 -2.05 -10.63 6.55
CA ALA A 340 -1.23 -9.47 6.92
C ALA A 340 -0.44 -9.73 8.21
N THR A 341 -1.08 -10.33 9.22
CA THR A 341 -0.43 -10.71 10.49
C THR A 341 0.77 -11.63 10.25
N ASP A 342 0.61 -12.66 9.42
CA ASP A 342 1.66 -13.64 9.13
C ASP A 342 2.78 -13.06 8.26
N VAL A 343 2.42 -12.33 7.19
CA VAL A 343 3.39 -11.73 6.26
C VAL A 343 4.29 -10.73 6.99
N TYR A 344 3.71 -9.87 7.82
CA TYR A 344 4.45 -8.86 8.58
C TYR A 344 4.84 -9.35 9.98
N ARG A 345 4.63 -10.62 10.33
CA ARG A 345 5.01 -11.19 11.64
C ARG A 345 4.54 -10.31 12.80
N LEU A 346 3.30 -9.84 12.76
CA LEU A 346 2.80 -8.88 13.76
C LEU A 346 2.61 -9.57 15.10
N GLU A 347 3.15 -8.97 16.16
CA GLU A 347 2.95 -9.43 17.53
C GLU A 347 1.78 -8.68 18.15
N LEU A 348 0.57 -9.20 17.90
CA LEU A 348 -0.66 -8.60 18.41
C LEU A 348 -1.02 -9.22 19.77
N SER A 349 -1.23 -8.38 20.77
CA SER A 349 -1.73 -8.82 22.07
C SER A 349 -3.16 -9.36 21.91
N SER A 350 -3.39 -10.59 22.36
CA SER A 350 -4.70 -11.26 22.36
C SER A 350 -5.67 -10.65 23.38
#